data_AF-A0A0Q0ZQV9-F1
#
_entry.id   AF-A0A0Q0ZQV9-F1
#
_cell.length_a   1.000
_cell.length_b   1.000
_cell.length_c   1.000
_cell.angle_alpha   90.00
_cell.angle_beta   90.00
_cell.angle_gamma   90.00
#
_symmetry.space_group_name_H-M   'P 1'
#
loop_
_entity.id
_entity.type
_entity.pdbx_description
1 polymer ?
#
loop_
_entity_poly.entity_id
_entity_poly.type
_entity_poly.pdbx_seq_one_letter_code
_entity_poly.pdbx_strand_id
1 'polypeptide(L)'
;MRLTISINREINKLIGKIAEQMGTSKRNVIAFALAEILQKGYSFEQLEALREKINLDSQTTIFLTEEMARKIEQIDRFGLSKRTFFGCLISDYFQKNSEKFLLDSSEDLAEAKNNDLSRDYINTNMDEELKKKITDFCKSNSIAMSFLFSYYLLAKNVQIRPFQIKKREYLHLNMNALARKMLDKKSSDINVTRQFYLHLVALQICEDFNL
;
A
#
# COMPACT_ATOMS: atom_id res chain seq x y z
N MET A 1 2.67 8.08 17.44
CA MET A 1 1.38 8.76 17.75
C MET A 1 0.19 7.91 17.28
N ARG A 2 -1.03 8.22 17.72
CA ARG A 2 -2.26 7.55 17.27
C ARG A 2 -3.12 8.53 16.48
N LEU A 3 -3.70 8.06 15.37
CA LEU A 3 -4.73 8.80 14.63
C LEU A 3 -6.01 7.95 14.61
N THR A 4 -7.08 8.50 15.16
CA THR A 4 -8.42 7.91 15.10
C THR A 4 -9.23 8.63 14.04
N ILE A 5 -9.81 7.86 13.12
CA ILE A 5 -10.59 8.34 11.97
C ILE A 5 -11.96 7.68 11.94
N SER A 6 -12.97 8.41 11.45
CA SER A 6 -14.25 7.81 11.08
C SER A 6 -14.21 7.47 9.59
N ILE A 7 -14.45 6.22 9.22
CA ILE A 7 -14.50 5.78 7.82
C ILE A 7 -15.91 5.28 7.54
N ASN A 8 -16.36 5.42 6.31
CA ASN A 8 -17.54 4.72 5.82
C ASN A 8 -17.44 3.20 6.05
N ARG A 9 -18.51 2.57 6.52
CA ARG A 9 -18.55 1.14 6.86
C ARG A 9 -18.22 0.22 5.69
N GLU A 10 -18.67 0.53 4.48
CA GLU A 10 -18.37 -0.29 3.30
C GLU A 10 -16.89 -0.20 2.95
N ILE A 11 -16.31 1.00 3.03
CA ILE A 11 -14.88 1.20 2.84
C ILE A 11 -14.07 0.51 3.92
N ASN A 12 -14.49 0.54 5.19
CA ASN A 12 -13.82 -0.21 6.25
C ASN A 12 -13.86 -1.74 6.02
N LYS A 13 -14.93 -2.26 5.41
CA LYS A 13 -15.00 -3.67 4.97
C LYS A 13 -14.05 -3.92 3.80
N LEU A 14 -14.02 -3.05 2.79
CA LEU A 14 -13.10 -3.13 1.64
C LEU A 14 -11.64 -3.14 2.09
N ILE A 15 -11.23 -2.20 2.93
CA ILE A 15 -9.89 -2.14 3.53
C ILE A 15 -9.55 -3.46 4.25
N GLY A 16 -10.54 -4.09 4.89
CA GLY A 16 -10.38 -5.41 5.51
C GLY A 16 -10.06 -6.51 4.51
N LYS A 17 -10.81 -6.58 3.41
CA LYS A 17 -10.56 -7.54 2.32
C LYS A 17 -9.18 -7.33 1.70
N ILE A 18 -8.81 -6.08 1.43
CA ILE A 18 -7.49 -5.74 0.88
C ILE A 18 -6.38 -6.19 1.84
N ALA A 19 -6.54 -5.92 3.15
CA ALA A 19 -5.57 -6.32 4.15
C ALA A 19 -5.38 -7.84 4.18
N GLU A 20 -6.46 -8.60 4.13
CA GLU A 20 -6.45 -10.06 4.06
C GLU A 20 -5.76 -10.57 2.78
N GLN A 21 -6.18 -10.06 1.62
CA GLN A 21 -5.59 -10.40 0.31
C GLN A 21 -4.10 -10.08 0.19
N MET A 22 -3.63 -9.07 0.92
CA MET A 22 -2.22 -8.65 0.91
C MET A 22 -1.41 -9.24 2.08
N GLY A 23 -2.04 -10.05 2.94
CA GLY A 23 -1.39 -10.66 4.11
C GLY A 23 -0.93 -9.65 5.16
N THR A 24 -1.65 -8.54 5.32
CA THR A 24 -1.26 -7.40 6.16
C THR A 24 -2.36 -6.95 7.12
N SER A 25 -2.10 -5.89 7.88
CA SER A 25 -3.12 -5.26 8.73
C SER A 25 -3.86 -4.13 8.00
N LYS A 26 -5.12 -3.88 8.37
CA LYS A 26 -5.87 -2.69 7.90
C LYS A 26 -5.10 -1.38 8.09
N ARG A 27 -4.28 -1.31 9.15
CA ARG A 27 -3.48 -0.12 9.47
C ARG A 27 -2.45 0.16 8.38
N ASN A 28 -1.79 -0.87 7.85
CA ASN A 28 -0.83 -0.71 6.75
C ASN A 28 -1.51 -0.26 5.46
N VAL A 29 -2.69 -0.82 5.16
CA VAL A 29 -3.49 -0.41 4.00
C VAL A 29 -3.89 1.06 4.10
N ILE A 30 -4.33 1.51 5.28
CA ILE A 30 -4.65 2.92 5.52
C ILE A 30 -3.40 3.80 5.47
N ALA A 31 -2.28 3.37 6.05
CA ALA A 31 -1.02 4.11 6.03
C ALA A 31 -0.51 4.34 4.60
N PHE A 32 -0.64 3.32 3.75
CA PHE A 32 -0.34 3.44 2.32
C PHE A 32 -1.23 4.46 1.61
N ALA A 33 -2.55 4.37 1.79
CA ALA A 33 -3.47 5.35 1.22
C ALA A 33 -3.14 6.77 1.71
N LEU A 34 -2.82 6.94 2.99
CA LEU A 34 -2.39 8.22 3.54
C LEU A 34 -1.11 8.72 2.91
N ALA A 35 -0.11 7.86 2.65
CA ALA A 35 1.11 8.30 1.97
C ALA A 35 0.83 8.91 0.59
N GLU A 36 -0.12 8.35 -0.17
CA GLU A 36 -0.53 8.91 -1.47
C GLU A 36 -1.45 10.14 -1.34
N ILE A 37 -2.33 10.17 -0.33
CA ILE A 37 -3.22 11.30 -0.02
C ILE A 37 -2.37 12.53 0.35
N LEU A 38 -1.38 12.36 1.24
CA LEU A 38 -0.55 13.44 1.77
C LEU A 38 0.37 14.08 0.72
N GLN A 39 0.53 13.47 -0.45
CA GLN A 39 1.23 14.07 -1.59
C GLN A 39 0.38 15.07 -2.38
N LYS A 40 -0.93 15.17 -2.08
CA LYS A 40 -1.88 16.00 -2.82
C LYS A 40 -2.35 17.17 -1.98
N GLY A 41 -2.61 18.30 -2.62
CA GLY A 41 -3.32 19.44 -2.02
C GLY A 41 -4.83 19.20 -2.02
N TYR A 42 -5.52 19.74 -1.01
CA TYR A 42 -6.98 19.66 -0.88
C TYR A 42 -7.57 21.06 -0.72
N SER A 43 -8.67 21.32 -1.43
CA SER A 43 -9.45 22.55 -1.28
C SER A 43 -10.65 22.34 -0.35
N PHE A 44 -11.14 23.43 0.23
CA PHE A 44 -12.35 23.43 1.05
C PHE A 44 -13.57 22.87 0.30
N GLU A 45 -13.78 23.32 -0.95
CA GLU A 45 -14.90 22.92 -1.81
C GLU A 45 -14.91 21.41 -2.07
N GLN A 46 -13.74 20.83 -2.34
CA GLN A 46 -13.60 19.38 -2.49
C GLN A 46 -14.04 18.64 -1.22
N LEU A 47 -13.67 19.14 -0.04
CA LEU A 47 -14.03 18.46 1.21
C LEU A 47 -15.49 18.59 1.57
N GLU A 48 -16.11 19.75 1.36
CA GLU A 48 -17.54 19.91 1.59
C GLU A 48 -18.35 18.95 0.70
N ALA A 49 -17.99 18.85 -0.58
CA ALA A 49 -18.60 17.87 -1.48
C ALA A 49 -18.42 16.42 -1.02
N LEU A 50 -17.28 16.07 -0.41
CA LEU A 50 -17.07 14.74 0.15
C LEU A 50 -17.91 14.50 1.42
N ARG A 51 -18.09 15.52 2.26
CA ARG A 51 -18.88 15.41 3.49
C ARG A 51 -20.36 15.17 3.22
N GLU A 52 -20.90 15.79 2.17
CA GLU A 52 -22.29 15.57 1.76
C GLU A 52 -22.50 14.15 1.19
N LYS A 53 -21.49 13.60 0.51
CA LYS A 53 -21.58 12.31 -0.17
C LYS A 53 -21.23 11.11 0.71
N ILE A 54 -20.33 11.27 1.66
CA ILE A 54 -19.74 10.16 2.41
C ILE A 54 -20.26 10.15 3.84
N ASN A 55 -21.08 9.14 4.15
CA ASN A 55 -21.47 8.87 5.52
C ASN A 55 -20.33 8.15 6.27
N LEU A 56 -19.90 8.72 7.41
CA LEU A 56 -18.81 8.22 8.24
C LEU A 56 -19.36 7.62 9.55
N ASP A 57 -19.42 6.30 9.63
CA ASP A 57 -20.14 5.58 10.69
C ASP A 57 -19.28 4.52 11.41
N SER A 58 -18.04 4.27 10.97
CA SER A 58 -17.13 3.30 11.58
C SER A 58 -15.84 3.94 12.07
N GLN A 59 -15.44 3.67 13.32
CA GLN A 59 -14.17 4.19 13.85
C GLN A 59 -13.03 3.20 13.62
N THR A 60 -11.87 3.72 13.24
CA THR A 60 -10.62 2.94 13.24
C THR A 60 -9.46 3.79 13.74
N THR A 61 -8.48 3.14 14.37
CA THR A 61 -7.29 3.81 14.89
C THR A 61 -6.05 3.19 14.28
N ILE A 62 -5.19 4.06 13.75
CA ILE A 62 -3.90 3.71 13.18
C ILE A 62 -2.78 4.30 14.02
N PHE A 63 -1.63 3.63 13.99
CA PHE A 63 -0.41 4.11 14.63
C PHE A 63 0.46 4.76 13.57
N LEU A 64 0.95 5.95 13.90
CA LEU A 64 1.77 6.77 13.03
C LEU A 64 3.17 6.92 13.63
N THR A 65 4.16 6.92 12.77
CA THR A 65 5.48 7.47 13.05
C THR A 65 5.39 8.97 13.35
N GLU A 66 6.42 9.50 14.01
CA GLU A 66 6.47 10.93 14.30
C GLU A 66 6.47 11.77 13.03
N GLU A 67 7.19 11.35 12.00
CA GLU A 67 7.28 12.09 10.74
C GLU A 67 5.93 12.19 10.04
N MET A 68 5.20 11.07 9.93
CA MET A 68 3.86 11.07 9.34
C MET A 68 2.88 11.88 10.17
N ALA A 69 2.97 11.80 11.50
CA ALA A 69 2.16 12.62 12.39
C ALA A 69 2.41 14.12 12.17
N ARG A 70 3.68 14.55 12.04
CA ARG A 70 4.01 15.95 11.73
C ARG A 70 3.39 16.41 10.40
N LYS A 71 3.47 15.58 9.34
CA LYS A 71 2.82 15.87 8.05
C LYS A 71 1.31 16.07 8.21
N ILE A 72 0.67 15.21 9.00
CA ILE A 72 -0.76 15.30 9.30
C ILE A 72 -1.13 16.56 10.10
N GLU A 73 -0.30 16.98 11.06
CA GLU A 73 -0.55 18.18 11.86
C GLU A 73 -0.47 19.47 11.03
N GLN A 74 0.37 19.50 10.00
CA GLN A 74 0.60 20.67 9.16
C GLN A 74 -0.52 20.94 8.15
N ILE A 75 -1.43 19.98 7.95
CA ILE A 75 -2.52 20.12 6.99
C ILE A 75 -3.61 21.01 7.55
N ASP A 76 -3.97 22.05 6.78
CA ASP A 76 -5.17 22.82 7.03
C ASP A 76 -6.40 21.94 6.81
N ARG A 77 -7.25 21.89 7.82
CA ARG A 77 -8.44 21.04 7.88
C ARG A 77 -9.71 21.84 7.67
N PHE A 78 -9.61 23.14 7.41
CA PHE A 78 -10.74 24.04 7.15
C PHE A 78 -11.83 23.93 8.23
N GLY A 79 -11.42 23.87 9.51
CA GLY A 79 -12.32 23.73 10.66
C GLY A 79 -12.78 22.30 10.97
N LEU A 80 -12.43 21.29 10.16
CA LEU A 80 -12.80 19.90 10.42
C LEU A 80 -11.91 19.23 11.48
N SER A 81 -12.52 18.32 12.24
CA SER A 81 -11.75 17.42 13.10
C SER A 81 -10.86 16.50 12.24
N LYS A 82 -9.66 16.14 12.71
CA LYS A 82 -8.78 15.17 12.03
C LYS A 82 -9.52 13.88 11.68
N ARG A 83 -10.38 13.46 12.62
CA ARG A 83 -11.18 12.25 12.52
C ARG A 83 -12.10 12.26 11.30
N THR A 84 -12.79 13.37 11.07
CA THR A 84 -13.70 13.56 9.93
C THR A 84 -12.92 13.81 8.65
N PHE A 85 -11.92 14.71 8.70
CA PHE A 85 -11.12 15.11 7.54
C PHE A 85 -10.45 13.91 6.86
N PHE A 86 -9.61 13.17 7.59
CA PHE A 86 -8.94 11.99 7.03
C PHE A 86 -9.92 10.85 6.78
N GLY A 87 -11.03 10.82 7.52
CA GLY A 87 -12.15 9.92 7.28
C GLY A 87 -12.75 10.05 5.88
N CYS A 88 -13.09 11.27 5.47
CA CYS A 88 -13.57 11.59 4.13
C CYS A 88 -12.53 11.25 3.07
N LEU A 89 -11.28 11.69 3.26
CA LEU A 89 -10.22 11.49 2.27
C LEU A 89 -9.88 10.02 2.04
N ILE A 90 -9.78 9.22 3.11
CA ILE A 90 -9.53 7.78 3.00
C ILE A 90 -10.72 7.07 2.35
N SER A 91 -11.95 7.47 2.73
CA SER A 91 -13.16 6.88 2.13
C SER A 91 -13.24 7.17 0.64
N ASP A 92 -13.02 8.41 0.22
CA ASP A 92 -12.99 8.83 -1.18
C ASP A 92 -11.87 8.12 -1.97
N TYR A 93 -10.67 8.05 -1.37
CA TYR A 93 -9.54 7.37 -1.97
C TYR A 93 -9.87 5.92 -2.34
N PHE A 94 -10.42 5.14 -1.40
CA PHE A 94 -10.77 3.75 -1.68
C PHE A 94 -12.00 3.60 -2.57
N GLN A 95 -12.94 4.54 -2.57
CA GLN A 95 -14.05 4.54 -3.54
C GLN A 95 -13.52 4.70 -4.97
N LYS A 96 -12.56 5.59 -5.20
CA LYS A 96 -12.00 5.89 -6.54
C LYS A 96 -10.96 4.89 -7.01
N ASN A 97 -10.33 4.17 -6.09
CA ASN A 97 -9.16 3.32 -6.38
C ASN A 97 -9.41 1.85 -6.03
N SER A 98 -10.64 1.43 -5.76
CA SER A 98 -10.97 0.05 -5.34
C SER A 98 -10.45 -1.00 -6.32
N GLU A 99 -10.58 -0.75 -7.62
CA GLU A 99 -10.09 -1.62 -8.71
C GLU A 99 -8.57 -1.81 -8.64
N LYS A 100 -7.81 -0.83 -8.16
CA LYS A 100 -6.35 -0.95 -8.02
C LYS A 100 -5.92 -1.94 -6.95
N PHE A 101 -6.81 -2.41 -6.09
CA PHE A 101 -6.46 -3.30 -4.98
C PHE A 101 -7.08 -4.68 -5.08
N LEU A 102 -8.12 -4.82 -5.89
CA LEU A 102 -8.84 -6.08 -6.05
C LEU A 102 -8.23 -6.87 -7.20
N LEU A 103 -8.10 -8.17 -7.01
CA LEU A 103 -7.70 -9.09 -8.07
C LEU A 103 -8.87 -9.22 -9.04
N ASP A 104 -8.65 -8.85 -10.30
CA ASP A 104 -9.70 -8.72 -11.32
C ASP A 104 -10.27 -10.06 -11.81
N SER A 105 -9.59 -11.18 -11.60
CA SER A 105 -10.00 -12.46 -12.19
C SER A 105 -10.69 -13.40 -11.19
N SER A 106 -11.74 -14.07 -11.66
CA SER A 106 -12.41 -15.15 -10.95
C SER A 106 -11.49 -16.33 -10.65
N GLU A 107 -10.42 -16.52 -11.43
CA GLU A 107 -9.39 -17.54 -11.21
C GLU A 107 -8.44 -17.14 -10.07
N ASP A 108 -7.94 -15.91 -10.06
CA ASP A 108 -7.08 -15.40 -8.96
C ASP A 108 -7.87 -15.31 -7.65
N LEU A 109 -9.17 -15.02 -7.70
CA LEU A 109 -10.08 -15.00 -6.54
C LEU A 109 -10.50 -16.41 -6.07
N ALA A 110 -10.70 -17.37 -6.98
CA ALA A 110 -10.97 -18.76 -6.63
C ALA A 110 -9.73 -19.44 -6.04
N GLU A 111 -8.54 -19.14 -6.58
CA GLU A 111 -7.28 -19.51 -5.96
C GLU A 111 -7.10 -18.78 -4.63
N ALA A 112 -7.38 -17.47 -4.51
CA ALA A 112 -7.28 -16.74 -3.23
C ALA A 112 -8.20 -17.30 -2.13
N LYS A 113 -9.40 -17.80 -2.48
CA LYS A 113 -10.31 -18.47 -1.54
C LYS A 113 -9.82 -19.86 -1.11
N ASN A 114 -9.08 -20.56 -1.96
CA ASN A 114 -8.43 -21.84 -1.66
C ASN A 114 -7.00 -21.67 -1.13
N ASN A 115 -6.46 -20.45 -1.15
CA ASN A 115 -5.08 -20.18 -0.78
C ASN A 115 -4.95 -20.19 0.73
N ASP A 116 -4.00 -20.99 1.17
CA ASP A 116 -3.45 -20.94 2.51
C ASP A 116 -3.03 -19.49 2.81
N LEU A 117 -3.65 -18.89 3.83
CA LEU A 117 -3.25 -17.59 4.39
C LEU A 117 -1.93 -17.70 5.16
N SER A 118 -1.24 -18.84 5.09
CA SER A 118 0.09 -19.01 5.62
C SER A 118 1.03 -17.92 5.11
N ARG A 119 1.86 -17.50 6.05
CA ARG A 119 2.93 -16.54 5.77
C ARG A 119 4.08 -17.30 5.15
N ASP A 120 4.59 -16.72 4.08
CA ASP A 120 5.75 -17.20 3.39
C ASP A 120 6.86 -16.15 3.42
N TYR A 121 8.09 -16.63 3.49
CA TYR A 121 9.27 -15.80 3.70
C TYR A 121 10.12 -15.81 2.45
N ILE A 122 10.33 -14.63 1.88
CA ILE A 122 11.26 -14.43 0.77
C ILE A 122 12.53 -13.84 1.36
N ASN A 123 13.61 -14.60 1.22
CA ASN A 123 14.97 -14.23 1.59
C ASN A 123 15.77 -14.09 0.30
N THR A 124 16.20 -12.89 -0.02
CA THR A 124 16.98 -12.63 -1.25
C THR A 124 17.94 -11.47 -1.05
N ASN A 125 18.69 -11.11 -2.09
CA ASN A 125 19.52 -9.91 -2.10
C ASN A 125 18.94 -8.88 -3.07
N MET A 126 18.96 -7.61 -2.68
CA MET A 126 18.54 -6.47 -3.48
C MET A 126 19.68 -5.45 -3.61
N ASP A 127 19.62 -4.58 -4.61
CA ASP A 127 20.48 -3.41 -4.65
C ASP A 127 20.33 -2.54 -3.38
N GLU A 128 21.46 -2.20 -2.74
CA GLU A 128 21.51 -1.46 -1.47
C GLU A 128 20.83 -0.09 -1.58
N GLU A 129 21.03 0.62 -2.69
CA GLU A 129 20.49 1.97 -2.86
C GLU A 129 18.97 1.93 -2.99
N LEU A 130 18.43 1.02 -3.80
CA LEU A 130 16.98 0.82 -3.91
C LEU A 130 16.38 0.39 -2.58
N LYS A 131 16.99 -0.59 -1.91
CA LYS A 131 16.49 -1.08 -0.63
C LYS A 131 16.47 0.05 0.40
N LYS A 132 17.51 0.88 0.47
CA LYS A 132 17.58 2.01 1.40
C LYS A 132 16.46 3.02 1.14
N LYS A 133 16.28 3.46 -0.11
CA LYS A 133 15.20 4.40 -0.50
C LYS A 133 13.82 3.90 -0.08
N ILE A 134 13.52 2.63 -0.38
CA ILE A 134 12.24 2.01 -0.02
C ILE A 134 12.11 1.87 1.50
N THR A 135 13.19 1.49 2.19
CA THR A 135 13.20 1.36 3.66
C THR A 135 12.87 2.69 4.32
N ASP A 136 13.53 3.76 3.89
CA ASP A 136 13.36 5.10 4.45
C ASP A 136 11.93 5.58 4.18
N PHE A 137 11.43 5.44 2.95
CA PHE A 137 10.03 5.73 2.61
C PHE A 137 9.03 4.95 3.49
N CYS A 138 9.22 3.64 3.64
CA CYS A 138 8.36 2.79 4.46
C CYS A 138 8.35 3.23 5.94
N LYS A 139 9.52 3.53 6.51
CA LYS A 139 9.65 4.03 7.89
C LYS A 139 8.98 5.38 8.06
N SER A 140 9.22 6.33 7.17
CA SER A 140 8.65 7.67 7.23
C SER A 140 7.12 7.66 7.16
N ASN A 141 6.54 6.69 6.44
CA ASN A 141 5.09 6.62 6.21
C ASN A 141 4.37 5.51 6.98
N SER A 142 5.03 4.85 7.95
CA SER A 142 4.43 3.75 8.74
C SER A 142 3.91 2.59 7.88
N ILE A 143 4.56 2.31 6.75
CA ILE A 143 4.20 1.24 5.81
C ILE A 143 5.14 0.05 6.02
N ALA A 144 4.59 -1.15 6.11
CA ALA A 144 5.41 -2.36 6.08
C ALA A 144 5.96 -2.61 4.68
N MET A 145 7.27 -2.83 4.55
CA MET A 145 7.92 -3.10 3.26
C MET A 145 7.29 -4.30 2.53
N SER A 146 7.02 -5.40 3.24
CA SER A 146 6.36 -6.56 2.64
C SER A 146 5.00 -6.23 2.03
N PHE A 147 4.22 -5.32 2.63
CA PHE A 147 2.95 -4.90 2.06
C PHE A 147 3.16 -4.17 0.74
N LEU A 148 4.15 -3.29 0.67
CA LEU A 148 4.44 -2.55 -0.56
C LEU A 148 4.84 -3.49 -1.69
N PHE A 149 5.71 -4.46 -1.43
CA PHE A 149 6.04 -5.49 -2.43
C PHE A 149 4.82 -6.33 -2.79
N SER A 150 3.98 -6.76 -1.83
CA SER A 150 2.76 -7.53 -2.14
C SER A 150 1.81 -6.74 -3.03
N TYR A 151 1.63 -5.44 -2.74
CA TYR A 151 0.79 -4.56 -3.55
C TYR A 151 1.29 -4.49 -4.99
N TYR A 152 2.58 -4.30 -5.23
CA TYR A 152 3.12 -4.25 -6.59
C TYR A 152 3.07 -5.60 -7.31
N LEU A 153 3.26 -6.71 -6.58
CA LEU A 153 3.16 -8.05 -7.17
C LEU A 153 1.72 -8.39 -7.56
N LEU A 154 0.73 -7.99 -6.78
CA LEU A 154 -0.67 -8.37 -6.98
C LEU A 154 -1.44 -7.39 -7.85
N ALA A 155 -1.20 -6.08 -7.67
CA ALA A 155 -2.09 -5.03 -8.15
C ALA A 155 -1.44 -4.10 -9.21
N LYS A 156 -0.14 -4.26 -9.50
CA LYS A 156 0.56 -3.44 -10.49
C LYS A 156 1.23 -4.30 -11.55
N ASN A 157 1.32 -3.74 -12.75
CA ASN A 157 2.18 -4.24 -13.81
C ASN A 157 3.53 -3.54 -13.69
N VAL A 158 4.59 -4.33 -13.57
CA VAL A 158 5.97 -3.84 -13.45
C VAL A 158 6.54 -3.75 -14.86
N GLN A 159 7.11 -2.60 -15.20
CA GLN A 159 7.74 -2.42 -16.50
C GLN A 159 9.12 -3.07 -16.54
N ILE A 160 9.42 -3.77 -17.63
CA ILE A 160 10.74 -4.35 -17.87
C ILE A 160 11.69 -3.24 -18.28
N ARG A 161 12.78 -3.06 -17.54
CA ARG A 161 13.79 -2.05 -17.84
C ARG A 161 15.19 -2.57 -17.54
N PRO A 162 16.22 -2.07 -18.24
CA PRO A 162 17.60 -2.37 -17.91
C PRO A 162 17.90 -1.90 -16.48
N PHE A 163 18.52 -2.76 -15.69
CA PHE A 163 18.95 -2.44 -14.34
C PHE A 163 20.30 -3.06 -14.05
N GLN A 164 21.17 -2.28 -13.41
CA GLN A 164 22.47 -2.73 -12.96
C GLN A 164 22.52 -2.72 -11.44
N ILE A 165 22.76 -3.90 -10.87
CA ILE A 165 22.98 -4.06 -9.42
C ILE A 165 24.42 -3.64 -9.13
N LYS A 166 24.61 -2.57 -8.34
CA LYS A 166 25.95 -2.12 -7.94
C LYS A 166 26.44 -2.87 -6.72
N LYS A 167 25.61 -2.93 -5.68
CA LYS A 167 25.95 -3.60 -4.42
C LYS A 167 24.73 -4.32 -3.85
N ARG A 168 24.94 -5.55 -3.42
CA ARG A 168 23.88 -6.41 -2.89
C ARG A 168 23.75 -6.26 -1.38
N GLU A 169 22.52 -6.12 -0.91
CA GLU A 169 22.14 -6.14 0.49
C GLU A 169 20.97 -7.11 0.70
N TYR A 170 20.94 -7.78 1.85
CA TYR A 170 19.92 -8.77 2.16
C TYR A 170 18.53 -8.15 2.30
N LEU A 171 17.53 -8.75 1.66
CA LEU A 171 16.13 -8.37 1.72
C LEU A 171 15.32 -9.53 2.32
N HIS A 172 14.53 -9.21 3.33
CA HIS A 172 13.59 -10.12 3.96
C HIS A 172 12.17 -9.59 3.79
N LEU A 173 11.32 -10.36 3.11
CA LEU A 173 9.91 -10.06 2.92
C LEU A 173 9.05 -11.17 3.52
N ASN A 174 8.03 -10.76 4.25
CA ASN A 174 7.01 -11.64 4.81
C ASN A 174 5.69 -11.39 4.09
N MET A 175 5.33 -12.28 3.18
CA MET A 175 4.24 -12.12 2.22
C MET A 175 3.28 -13.30 2.35
N ASN A 176 2.05 -13.18 1.87
CA ASN A 176 1.19 -14.35 1.78
C ASN A 176 1.59 -15.24 0.59
N ALA A 177 1.13 -16.49 0.61
CA ALA A 177 1.40 -17.47 -0.44
C ALA A 177 0.98 -16.95 -1.84
N LEU A 178 -0.09 -16.17 -1.93
CA LEU A 178 -0.58 -15.60 -3.19
C LEU A 178 0.42 -14.62 -3.81
N ALA A 179 0.99 -13.69 -3.03
CA ALA A 179 2.02 -12.78 -3.53
C ALA A 179 3.26 -13.53 -4.03
N ARG A 180 3.66 -14.61 -3.34
CA ARG A 180 4.76 -15.47 -3.79
C ARG A 180 4.43 -16.18 -5.11
N LYS A 181 3.24 -16.77 -5.23
CA LYS A 181 2.79 -17.39 -6.49
C LYS A 181 2.81 -16.38 -7.65
N MET A 182 2.36 -15.16 -7.40
CA MET A 182 2.38 -14.10 -8.42
C MET A 182 3.79 -13.65 -8.77
N LEU A 183 4.74 -13.63 -7.82
CA LEU A 183 6.15 -13.45 -8.12
C LEU A 183 6.66 -14.56 -9.05
N ASP A 184 6.32 -15.81 -8.75
CA ASP A 184 6.76 -16.98 -9.52
C ASP A 184 6.21 -16.94 -10.94
N LYS A 185 4.91 -16.64 -11.09
CA LYS A 185 4.23 -16.47 -12.39
C LYS A 185 4.83 -15.30 -13.17
N LYS A 186 4.80 -14.08 -12.62
CA LYS A 186 5.26 -12.88 -13.33
C LYS A 186 6.75 -12.91 -13.68
N SER A 187 7.61 -13.51 -12.85
CA SER A 187 9.02 -13.67 -13.18
C SER A 187 9.25 -14.70 -14.30
N SER A 188 8.46 -15.78 -14.33
CA SER A 188 8.50 -16.79 -15.40
C SER A 188 7.96 -16.24 -16.72
N ASP A 189 6.86 -15.50 -16.69
CA ASP A 189 6.21 -14.91 -17.87
C ASP A 189 7.16 -14.00 -18.67
N ILE A 190 8.08 -13.32 -17.99
CA ILE A 190 9.08 -12.45 -18.63
C ILE A 190 10.48 -13.07 -18.68
N ASN A 191 10.60 -14.36 -18.35
CA ASN A 191 11.84 -15.16 -18.37
C ASN A 191 13.01 -14.55 -17.56
N VAL A 192 12.75 -14.14 -16.33
CA VAL A 192 13.78 -13.63 -15.40
C VAL A 192 13.75 -14.37 -14.06
N THR A 193 14.84 -14.27 -13.29
CA THR A 193 14.85 -14.82 -11.94
C THR A 193 13.90 -14.04 -11.02
N ARG A 194 13.33 -14.71 -10.01
CA ARG A 194 12.52 -14.05 -8.96
C ARG A 194 13.25 -12.86 -8.32
N GLN A 195 14.54 -13.02 -8.08
CA GLN A 195 15.39 -11.97 -7.53
C GLN A 195 15.44 -10.75 -8.46
N PHE A 196 15.66 -10.95 -9.77
CA PHE A 196 15.69 -9.84 -10.71
C PHE A 196 14.32 -9.17 -10.82
N TYR A 197 13.23 -9.95 -10.83
CA TYR A 197 11.88 -9.40 -10.84
C TYR A 197 11.61 -8.49 -9.61
N LEU A 198 12.07 -8.89 -8.43
CA LEU A 198 11.97 -8.05 -7.23
C LEU A 198 12.76 -6.73 -7.34
N HIS A 199 13.84 -6.67 -8.12
CA HIS A 199 14.52 -5.40 -8.41
C HIS A 199 13.67 -4.52 -9.33
N LEU A 200 13.02 -5.10 -10.34
CA LEU A 200 12.09 -4.35 -11.19
C LEU A 200 10.91 -3.78 -10.38
N VAL A 201 10.38 -4.57 -9.44
CA VAL A 201 9.35 -4.10 -8.48
C VAL A 201 9.89 -2.93 -7.66
N ALA A 202 11.10 -3.05 -7.10
CA ALA A 202 11.71 -2.00 -6.30
C ALA A 202 11.96 -0.70 -7.10
N LEU A 203 12.37 -0.81 -8.36
CA LEU A 203 12.49 0.34 -9.26
C LEU A 203 11.14 1.01 -9.48
N GLN A 204 10.11 0.24 -9.82
CA GLN A 204 8.77 0.78 -10.05
C GLN A 204 8.24 1.51 -8.82
N ILE A 205 8.50 0.97 -7.62
CA ILE A 205 8.17 1.66 -6.36
C ILE A 205 8.88 3.02 -6.28
N CYS A 206 10.19 3.05 -6.55
CA CYS A 206 10.95 4.30 -6.48
C CYS A 206 10.45 5.34 -7.49
N GLU A 207 10.07 4.90 -8.69
CA GLU A 207 9.51 5.78 -9.73
C GLU A 207 8.13 6.31 -9.34
N ASP A 208 7.19 5.44 -8.95
CA ASP A 208 5.83 5.83 -8.58
C ASP A 208 5.81 6.84 -7.41
N PHE A 209 6.78 6.75 -6.51
CA PHE A 209 6.91 7.62 -5.32
C PHE A 209 7.99 8.70 -5.43
N ASN A 210 8.69 8.82 -6.56
CA ASN A 210 9.81 9.75 -6.78
C ASN A 210 10.89 9.70 -5.67
N LEU A 211 11.42 8.50 -5.37
CA LEU A 211 12.41 8.23 -4.32
C LEU A 211 13.88 8.30 -4.78
#